data_AF-A0A833Z0Z5-F1
#
_entry.id   AF-A0A833Z0Z5-F1
#
_cell.length_a   1.000
_cell.length_b   1.000
_cell.length_c   1.000
_cell.angle_alpha   90.00
_cell.angle_beta   90.00
_cell.angle_gamma   90.00
#
_symmetry.space_group_name_H-M   'P 1'
#
loop_
_entity.id
_entity.type
_entity.pdbx_description
1 polymer ?
#
loop_
_entity_poly.entity_id
_entity_poly.type
_entity_poly.pdbx_seq_one_letter_code
_entity_poly.pdbx_strand_id
1 'polypeptide(L)'
;MIRKEDLCISPGKLAWVLYCDLICLDCDGNILDACTFALLAALRNVQLPEVTINEETALAEVNLKKKSHLNIRTHPVATSFAVFDDTLLLVDPTGEEERLAAGALTVVMDEAGRLCCLHKPGGGGLTGAKLQDCVSRAVTRHREVKKLMDEVFKSMKPK
;
A
#
# COMPACT_ATOMS: atom_id res chain seq x y z
N MET A 1 8.80 3.38 2.59
CA MET A 1 7.93 3.56 3.75
C MET A 1 8.10 5.00 4.17
N ILE A 2 7.03 5.68 4.58
CA ILE A 2 7.07 7.10 4.93
C ILE A 2 7.92 7.28 6.19
N ARG A 3 8.83 8.24 6.14
CA ARG A 3 9.66 8.64 7.27
C ARG A 3 8.92 9.65 8.12
N LYS A 4 8.90 9.45 9.43
CA LYS A 4 8.23 10.39 10.35
C LYS A 4 8.92 11.75 10.35
N GLU A 5 10.21 11.77 10.03
CA GLU A 5 11.02 12.97 9.92
C GLU A 5 10.54 13.87 8.77
N ASP A 6 10.06 13.29 7.68
CA ASP A 6 9.55 14.04 6.52
C ASP A 6 8.19 14.73 6.80
N LEU A 7 7.51 14.32 7.89
CA LEU A 7 6.25 14.92 8.36
C LEU A 7 6.48 15.93 9.50
N CYS A 8 7.69 16.03 10.03
CA CYS A 8 8.00 16.92 11.13
C CYS A 8 8.18 18.36 10.62
N ILE A 9 7.35 19.28 11.11
CA ILE A 9 7.47 20.72 10.81
C ILE A 9 8.42 21.37 11.81
N SER A 10 8.21 21.06 13.09
CA SER A 10 8.99 21.59 14.21
C SER A 10 9.16 20.51 15.28
N PRO A 11 10.40 20.07 15.57
CA PRO A 11 10.66 19.04 16.56
C PRO A 11 10.03 19.37 17.91
N GLY A 12 9.19 18.47 18.42
CA GLY A 12 8.53 18.63 19.71
C GLY A 12 7.39 19.66 19.76
N LYS A 13 7.06 20.32 18.64
CA LYS A 13 5.96 21.31 18.58
C LYS A 13 4.89 20.95 17.55
N LEU A 14 5.29 20.71 16.30
CA LEU A 14 4.35 20.58 15.17
C LEU A 14 4.79 19.48 14.21
N ALA A 15 3.83 18.65 13.79
CA ALA A 15 4.02 17.63 12.78
C ALA A 15 2.73 17.45 11.97
N TRP A 16 2.87 16.98 10.74
CA TRP A 16 1.75 16.59 9.89
C TRP A 16 1.14 15.29 10.38
N VAL A 17 -0.18 15.27 10.47
CA VAL A 17 -0.98 14.06 10.67
C VAL A 17 -1.64 13.71 9.33
N LEU A 18 -1.45 12.47 8.89
CA LEU A 18 -2.09 11.95 7.69
C LEU A 18 -3.30 11.11 8.09
N TYR A 19 -4.48 11.53 7.64
CA TYR A 19 -5.69 10.73 7.72
C TYR A 19 -5.88 10.02 6.38
N CYS A 20 -6.02 8.69 6.43
CA CYS A 20 -6.17 7.86 5.26
C CYS A 20 -7.43 7.02 5.43
N ASP A 21 -8.53 7.51 4.87
CA ASP A 21 -9.82 6.85 4.92
C ASP A 21 -10.01 6.07 3.61
N LEU A 22 -10.27 4.76 3.73
CA LEU A 22 -10.55 3.89 2.60
C LEU A 22 -11.96 3.34 2.76
N ILE A 23 -12.78 3.53 1.72
CA ILE A 23 -14.14 3.02 1.66
C ILE A 23 -14.25 2.16 0.41
N CYS A 24 -14.63 0.90 0.62
CA CYS A 24 -14.94 -0.01 -0.48
C CYS A 24 -16.37 0.23 -0.93
N LEU A 25 -16.54 0.57 -2.21
CA LEU A 25 -17.85 0.85 -2.79
C LEU A 25 -18.54 -0.44 -3.28
N ASP A 26 -17.75 -1.36 -3.81
CA ASP A 26 -18.18 -2.66 -4.30
C ASP A 26 -17.15 -3.71 -3.91
N CYS A 27 -17.62 -4.80 -3.30
CA CYS A 27 -16.78 -5.81 -2.67
C CYS A 27 -17.07 -7.18 -3.28
N ASP A 28 -16.28 -7.53 -4.29
CA ASP A 28 -16.28 -8.84 -4.93
C ASP A 28 -14.91 -9.53 -4.78
N GLY A 29 -14.42 -9.59 -3.54
CA GLY A 29 -13.15 -10.24 -3.20
C GLY A 29 -11.93 -9.33 -3.26
N ASN A 30 -10.79 -9.86 -2.80
CA ASN A 30 -9.46 -9.24 -2.79
C ASN A 30 -9.40 -7.81 -2.23
N ILE A 31 -10.16 -7.54 -1.17
CA ILE A 31 -10.26 -6.23 -0.54
C ILE A 31 -8.90 -5.67 -0.08
N LEU A 32 -8.00 -6.55 0.39
CA LEU A 32 -6.71 -6.17 0.96
C LEU A 32 -5.76 -5.60 -0.09
N ASP A 33 -5.73 -6.20 -1.29
CA ASP A 33 -4.88 -5.72 -2.37
C ASP A 33 -5.41 -4.40 -2.93
N ALA A 34 -6.74 -4.30 -3.10
CA ALA A 34 -7.41 -3.08 -3.52
C ALA A 34 -7.12 -1.92 -2.55
N CYS A 35 -7.25 -2.16 -1.23
CA CYS A 35 -6.93 -1.16 -0.21
C CYS A 35 -5.45 -0.74 -0.23
N THR A 36 -4.53 -1.70 -0.35
CA THR A 36 -3.09 -1.40 -0.38
C THR A 36 -2.73 -0.56 -1.59
N PHE A 37 -3.30 -0.89 -2.76
CA PHE A 37 -3.09 -0.14 -3.99
C PHE A 37 -3.70 1.27 -3.92
N ALA A 38 -4.95 1.38 -3.47
CA ALA A 38 -5.63 2.66 -3.30
C ALA A 38 -4.89 3.58 -2.32
N LEU A 39 -4.43 3.04 -1.19
CA LEU A 39 -3.65 3.79 -0.21
C LEU A 39 -2.33 4.29 -0.79
N LEU A 40 -1.58 3.44 -1.50
CA LEU A 40 -0.33 3.86 -2.14
C LEU A 40 -0.55 4.95 -3.19
N ALA A 41 -1.58 4.81 -4.02
CA ALA A 41 -1.92 5.79 -5.04
C ALA A 41 -2.32 7.12 -4.39
N ALA A 42 -3.17 7.08 -3.35
CA ALA A 42 -3.58 8.26 -2.60
C ALA A 42 -2.38 8.97 -1.98
N LEU A 43 -1.51 8.25 -1.26
CA LEU A 43 -0.33 8.82 -0.62
C LEU A 43 0.62 9.47 -1.63
N ARG A 44 0.83 8.87 -2.81
CA ARG A 44 1.66 9.47 -3.88
C ARG A 44 1.04 10.74 -4.45
N ASN A 45 -0.29 10.82 -4.47
CA ASN A 45 -1.02 11.99 -4.95
C ASN A 45 -1.10 13.13 -3.91
N VAL A 46 -0.96 12.84 -2.61
CA VAL A 46 -0.99 13.86 -1.55
C VAL A 46 0.09 14.91 -1.78
N GLN A 47 -0.33 16.17 -1.69
CA GLN A 47 0.52 17.35 -1.75
C GLN A 47 0.36 18.16 -0.47
N LEU A 48 1.44 18.32 0.29
CA LEU A 48 1.46 19.09 1.52
C LEU A 48 1.94 20.53 1.25
N PRO A 49 1.27 21.55 1.81
CA PRO A 49 1.75 22.92 1.72
C PRO A 49 3.02 23.12 2.54
N GLU A 50 3.85 24.07 2.13
CA GLU A 50 5.02 24.48 2.90
C GLU A 50 4.58 25.22 4.17
N VAL A 51 5.15 24.84 5.32
CA VAL A 51 4.89 25.47 6.62
C VAL A 51 6.18 25.99 7.19
N THR A 52 6.23 27.29 7.46
CA THR A 52 7.38 27.96 8.07
C THR A 52 7.00 28.50 9.44
N ILE A 53 7.91 28.44 10.39
CA ILE A 53 7.70 29.05 11.71
C ILE A 53 8.27 30.46 11.65
N ASN A 54 7.44 31.45 11.91
CA ASN A 54 7.92 32.82 12.01
C ASN A 54 8.65 32.99 13.35
N GLU A 55 9.93 33.36 13.32
CA GLU A 55 10.78 33.46 14.52
C GLU A 55 10.33 34.57 15.48
N GLU A 56 9.64 35.61 14.99
CA GLU A 56 9.18 36.74 15.81
C GLU A 56 7.87 36.45 16.54
N THR A 57 6.95 35.72 15.91
CA THR A 57 5.62 35.42 16.48
C THR A 57 5.49 34.01 17.04
N ALA A 58 6.46 33.14 16.76
CA ALA A 58 6.43 31.70 17.03
C ALA A 58 5.20 30.97 16.44
N LEU A 59 4.50 31.59 15.49
CA LEU A 59 3.33 31.03 14.81
C LEU A 59 3.74 30.31 13.52
N ALA A 60 2.97 29.27 13.18
CA ALA A 60 3.12 28.55 11.92
C ALA A 60 2.42 29.31 10.79
N GLU A 61 3.19 29.78 9.82
CA GLU A 61 2.69 30.37 8.58
C GLU A 61 2.63 29.30 7.49
N VAL A 62 1.45 29.14 6.88
CA VAL A 62 1.21 28.12 5.84
C VAL A 62 1.18 28.78 4.48
N ASN A 63 2.10 28.39 3.60
CA ASN A 63 2.10 28.84 2.21
C ASN A 63 1.30 27.87 1.32
N LEU A 64 0.03 28.21 1.08
CA LEU A 64 -0.87 27.37 0.26
C LEU A 64 -0.49 27.30 -1.23
N LYS A 65 0.34 28.23 -1.73
CA LYS A 65 0.75 28.25 -3.14
C LYS A 65 1.88 27.28 -3.42
N LYS A 66 2.75 27.04 -2.44
CA LYS A 66 3.86 26.10 -2.55
C LYS A 66 3.46 24.77 -1.94
N LYS A 67 3.27 23.77 -2.80
CA LYS A 67 2.94 22.42 -2.39
C LYS A 67 4.02 21.45 -2.83
N SER A 68 4.33 20.48 -1.98
CA SER A 68 5.29 19.43 -2.25
C SER A 68 4.64 18.06 -2.10
N HIS A 69 5.00 17.14 -2.98
CA HIS A 69 4.52 15.76 -2.88
C HIS A 69 5.15 15.05 -1.69
N LEU A 70 4.39 14.16 -1.05
CA LEU A 70 4.93 13.31 0.01
C LEU A 70 5.99 12.35 -0.56
N ASN A 71 7.16 12.29 0.08
CA ASN A 71 8.24 11.41 -0.36
C ASN A 71 8.02 9.97 0.10
N ILE A 72 7.58 9.11 -0.80
CA ILE A 72 7.35 7.69 -0.52
C ILE A 72 8.51 6.87 -1.08
N ARG A 73 9.34 6.36 -0.16
CA ARG A 73 10.58 5.65 -0.52
C ARG A 73 10.42 4.20 -0.94
N THR A 74 9.34 3.55 -0.51
CA THR A 74 9.08 2.15 -0.85
C THR A 74 7.61 1.96 -1.13
N HIS A 75 7.32 1.06 -2.05
CA HIS A 75 5.99 0.85 -2.61
C HIS A 75 5.53 -0.59 -2.37
N PRO A 76 5.11 -0.95 -1.15
CA PRO A 76 4.66 -2.31 -0.84
C PRO A 76 3.38 -2.67 -1.61
N VAL A 77 3.38 -3.80 -2.31
CA VAL A 77 2.18 -4.33 -2.99
C VAL A 77 1.74 -5.58 -2.27
N ALA A 78 0.46 -5.63 -1.91
CA ALA A 78 -0.18 -6.83 -1.39
C ALA A 78 -0.62 -7.74 -2.55
N THR A 79 -0.53 -9.04 -2.34
CA THR A 79 -1.06 -10.06 -3.26
C THR A 79 -1.79 -11.10 -2.43
N SER A 80 -3.10 -11.23 -2.64
CA SER A 80 -3.95 -12.17 -1.93
C SER A 80 -4.16 -13.45 -2.73
N PHE A 81 -4.19 -14.56 -1.99
CA PHE A 81 -4.30 -15.91 -2.49
C PHE A 81 -5.43 -16.64 -1.75
N ALA A 82 -6.28 -17.34 -2.50
CA ALA A 82 -7.26 -18.27 -1.97
C ALA A 82 -6.74 -19.71 -2.09
N VAL A 83 -6.85 -20.48 -1.00
CA VAL A 83 -6.37 -21.86 -0.89
C VAL A 83 -7.57 -22.82 -0.90
N PHE A 84 -7.53 -23.82 -1.78
CA PHE A 84 -8.53 -24.89 -1.85
C PHE A 84 -7.86 -26.24 -1.58
N ASP A 85 -8.32 -26.92 -0.52
CA ASP A 85 -7.95 -28.28 -0.11
C ASP A 85 -6.46 -28.60 -0.25
N ASP A 86 -5.61 -27.66 0.19
CA ASP A 86 -4.15 -27.70 0.20
C ASP A 86 -3.49 -28.04 -1.15
N THR A 87 -4.23 -28.08 -2.27
CA THR A 87 -3.77 -28.53 -3.60
C THR A 87 -3.84 -27.40 -4.61
N LEU A 88 -4.88 -26.58 -4.56
CA LEU A 88 -5.13 -25.49 -5.50
C LEU A 88 -4.95 -24.13 -4.81
N LEU A 89 -4.29 -23.21 -5.53
CA LEU A 89 -4.05 -21.84 -5.10
C LEU A 89 -4.52 -20.90 -6.20
N LEU A 90 -5.47 -20.04 -5.89
CA LEU A 90 -5.93 -18.96 -6.77
C LEU A 90 -5.31 -17.65 -6.31
N VAL A 91 -5.05 -16.77 -7.27
CA VAL A 91 -4.52 -15.42 -7.04
C VAL A 91 -5.61 -14.44 -7.42
N ASP A 92 -5.75 -13.36 -6.66
CA ASP A 92 -6.80 -12.35 -6.91
C ASP A 92 -8.22 -12.96 -6.84
N PRO A 93 -8.60 -13.55 -5.69
CA PRO A 93 -9.84 -14.28 -5.59
C PRO A 93 -11.05 -13.34 -5.62
N THR A 94 -12.08 -13.75 -6.34
CA THR A 94 -13.41 -13.13 -6.33
C THR A 94 -14.14 -13.37 -5.01
N GLY A 95 -15.24 -12.66 -4.77
CA GLY A 95 -16.01 -12.80 -3.54
C GLY A 95 -16.55 -14.21 -3.32
N GLU A 96 -16.92 -14.91 -4.40
CA GLU A 96 -17.35 -16.30 -4.35
C GLU A 96 -16.18 -17.27 -4.11
N GLU A 97 -15.02 -17.02 -4.73
CA GLU A 97 -13.83 -17.83 -4.50
C GLU A 97 -13.32 -17.70 -3.06
N GLU A 98 -13.33 -16.50 -2.47
CA GLU A 98 -12.97 -16.30 -1.07
C GLU A 98 -13.93 -17.03 -0.11
N ARG A 99 -15.24 -17.04 -0.42
CA ARG A 99 -16.26 -17.75 0.40
C ARG A 99 -16.10 -19.26 0.39
N LEU A 100 -15.69 -19.81 -0.75
CA LEU A 100 -15.52 -21.26 -0.92
C LEU A 100 -14.12 -21.74 -0.58
N ALA A 101 -13.16 -20.83 -0.39
CA ALA A 101 -11.79 -21.16 -0.06
C ALA A 101 -11.68 -21.81 1.33
N ALA A 102 -10.83 -22.84 1.42
CA ALA A 102 -10.45 -23.46 2.69
C ALA A 102 -9.48 -22.60 3.52
N GLY A 103 -8.88 -21.58 2.92
CA GLY A 103 -8.04 -20.61 3.60
C GLY A 103 -7.63 -19.43 2.70
N ALA A 104 -7.14 -18.37 3.32
CA ALA A 104 -6.64 -17.18 2.64
C ALA A 104 -5.20 -16.88 3.08
N LEU A 105 -4.41 -16.32 2.15
CA LEU A 105 -3.06 -15.85 2.40
C LEU A 105 -2.84 -14.53 1.66
N THR A 106 -2.40 -13.50 2.35
CA THR A 106 -1.98 -12.23 1.72
C THR A 106 -0.49 -12.03 1.97
N VAL A 107 0.26 -11.80 0.89
CA VAL A 107 1.70 -11.56 0.92
C VAL A 107 1.96 -10.13 0.48
N VAL A 108 2.63 -9.34 1.32
CA VAL A 108 3.01 -7.96 1.00
C VAL A 108 4.50 -7.90 0.73
N MET A 109 4.86 -7.52 -0.48
CA MET A 109 6.25 -7.45 -0.95
C MET A 109 6.64 -6.01 -1.28
N ASP A 110 7.87 -5.64 -0.98
CA ASP A 110 8.46 -4.39 -1.48
C ASP A 110 9.15 -4.56 -2.84
N GLU A 111 9.61 -3.44 -3.38
CA GLU A 111 10.28 -3.37 -4.69
C GLU A 111 11.67 -4.00 -4.74
N ALA A 112 12.29 -4.26 -3.59
CA ALA A 112 13.52 -5.01 -3.48
C ALA A 112 13.26 -6.53 -3.33
N GLY A 113 11.98 -6.95 -3.38
CA GLY A 113 11.59 -8.34 -3.16
C GLY A 113 11.67 -8.78 -1.69
N ARG A 114 11.69 -7.84 -0.75
CA ARG A 114 11.66 -8.12 0.69
C ARG A 114 10.22 -8.28 1.14
N LEU A 115 9.98 -9.31 1.94
CA LEU A 115 8.71 -9.55 2.58
C LEU A 115 8.44 -8.48 3.64
N CYS A 116 7.38 -7.70 3.46
CA CYS A 116 6.94 -6.69 4.42
C CYS A 116 5.98 -7.28 5.45
N CYS A 117 5.02 -8.09 4.98
CA CYS A 117 4.01 -8.70 5.82
C CYS A 117 3.52 -10.00 5.15
N LEU A 118 3.17 -10.97 5.98
CA LEU A 118 2.46 -12.18 5.57
C LEU A 118 1.26 -12.32 6.50
N HIS A 119 0.07 -12.38 5.92
CA HIS A 119 -1.16 -12.49 6.67
C HIS A 119 -1.89 -13.78 6.29
N LYS A 120 -2.03 -14.69 7.26
CA LYS A 120 -2.82 -15.92 7.13
C LYS A 120 -3.81 -15.99 8.28
N PRO A 121 -5.07 -15.54 8.11
CA PRO A 121 -6.03 -15.41 9.21
C PRO A 121 -6.59 -16.75 9.73
N GLY A 122 -6.25 -17.87 9.09
CA GLY A 122 -6.73 -19.20 9.48
C GLY A 122 -6.86 -20.14 8.27
N GLY A 123 -7.65 -21.19 8.41
CA GLY A 123 -7.93 -22.16 7.36
C GLY A 123 -6.92 -23.30 7.24
N GLY A 124 -6.98 -24.01 6.11
CA GLY A 124 -6.13 -25.17 5.78
C GLY A 124 -4.62 -24.93 5.96
N GLY A 125 -3.88 -26.02 6.23
CA GLY A 125 -2.45 -25.97 6.48
C GLY A 125 -1.67 -25.74 5.19
N LEU A 126 -0.81 -24.72 5.15
CA LEU A 126 0.01 -24.48 3.95
C LEU A 126 1.40 -25.09 4.13
N THR A 127 1.83 -25.90 3.15
CA THR A 127 3.21 -26.42 3.12
C THR A 127 4.22 -25.32 2.81
N GLY A 128 5.43 -25.44 3.36
CA GLY A 128 6.50 -24.44 3.12
C GLY A 128 6.85 -24.26 1.64
N ALA A 129 6.78 -25.32 0.84
CA ALA A 129 7.01 -25.26 -0.61
C ALA A 129 5.95 -24.40 -1.32
N LYS A 130 4.67 -24.56 -0.96
CA LYS A 130 3.58 -23.74 -1.50
C LYS A 130 3.66 -22.30 -1.06
N LEU A 131 4.06 -22.07 0.19
CA LEU A 131 4.29 -20.72 0.67
C LEU A 131 5.40 -20.02 -0.12
N GLN A 132 6.50 -20.72 -0.42
CA GLN A 132 7.54 -20.20 -1.29
C GLN A 132 7.05 -19.92 -2.71
N ASP A 133 6.19 -20.78 -3.27
CA ASP A 133 5.53 -20.51 -4.56
C ASP A 133 4.69 -19.23 -4.50
N CYS A 134 3.85 -19.04 -3.47
CA CYS A 134 3.07 -17.82 -3.26
C CYS A 134 3.96 -16.57 -3.17
N VAL A 135 5.06 -16.64 -2.42
CA VAL A 135 6.02 -15.52 -2.32
C VAL A 135 6.66 -15.21 -3.67
N SER A 136 7.07 -16.24 -4.42
CA SER A 136 7.66 -16.05 -5.76
C SER A 136 6.68 -15.43 -6.76
N ARG A 137 5.40 -15.84 -6.71
CA ARG A 137 4.31 -15.28 -7.52
C ARG A 137 3.99 -13.85 -7.11
N ALA A 138 3.97 -13.56 -5.81
CA ALA A 138 3.77 -12.20 -5.30
C ALA A 138 4.86 -11.23 -5.79
N VAL A 139 6.13 -11.68 -5.90
CA VAL A 139 7.21 -10.86 -6.50
C VAL A 139 6.92 -10.53 -7.96
N THR A 140 6.41 -11.50 -8.73
CA THR A 140 6.06 -11.29 -10.14
C THR A 140 4.89 -10.31 -10.26
N ARG A 141 3.81 -10.51 -9.50
CA ARG A 141 2.65 -9.63 -9.47
C ARG A 141 3.01 -8.21 -9.03
N HIS A 142 3.86 -8.08 -8.02
CA HIS A 142 4.37 -6.78 -7.58
C HIS A 142 5.00 -5.98 -8.73
N ARG A 143 5.83 -6.63 -9.58
CA ARG A 143 6.48 -5.95 -10.71
C ARG A 143 5.46 -5.45 -11.74
N GLU A 144 4.40 -6.21 -12.00
CA GLU A 144 3.34 -5.81 -12.92
C GLU A 144 2.56 -4.61 -12.38
N VAL A 145 2.07 -4.70 -11.14
CA VAL A 145 1.29 -3.64 -10.49
C VAL A 145 2.10 -2.36 -10.36
N LYS A 146 3.40 -2.48 -10.02
CA LYS A 146 4.31 -1.34 -9.96
C LYS A 146 4.46 -0.63 -11.31
N LYS A 147 4.61 -1.39 -12.42
CA LYS A 147 4.68 -0.81 -13.77
C LYS A 147 3.41 -0.02 -14.11
N LEU A 148 2.24 -0.62 -13.88
CA LEU A 148 0.95 0.03 -14.10
C LEU A 148 0.82 1.32 -13.30
N MET A 149 1.19 1.29 -12.02
CA MET A 149 1.17 2.46 -11.17
C MET A 149 2.10 3.56 -11.71
N ASP A 150 3.33 3.22 -12.08
CA ASP A 150 4.30 4.18 -12.61
C ASP A 150 3.86 4.76 -13.98
N GLU A 151 3.15 4.00 -14.82
CA GLU A 151 2.54 4.48 -16.07
C GLU A 151 1.42 5.48 -15.81
N VAL A 152 0.52 5.18 -14.88
CA VAL A 152 -0.57 6.10 -14.48
C VAL A 152 0.01 7.41 -13.94
N PHE A 153 1.02 7.34 -13.07
CA PHE A 153 1.65 8.55 -12.54
C PHE A 153 2.39 9.37 -13.61
N LYS A 154 2.95 8.73 -14.63
CA LYS A 154 3.52 9.46 -15.79
C LYS A 154 2.43 10.14 -16.60
N SER A 155 1.29 9.48 -16.81
CA SER A 155 0.16 10.04 -17.56
C SER A 155 -0.56 11.17 -16.82
N MET A 156 -0.63 11.10 -15.49
CA MET A 156 -1.33 12.07 -14.65
C MET A 156 -0.51 13.31 -14.30
N LYS A 157 0.82 13.29 -14.49
CA LYS A 157 1.63 14.50 -14.33
C LYS A 157 1.23 15.51 -15.42
N PRO A 158 0.75 16.71 -15.06
CA PRO A 158 0.45 17.73 -16.05
C PRO A 158 1.72 18.06 -16.85
N LYS A 159 1.58 18.18 -18.17
CA LYS A 159 2.63 18.70 -19.07
C LYS A 159 2.99 20.13 -18.69
#